data_AF-A0A9D7MRL2-F1
#
_entry.id   AF-A0A9D7MRL2-F1
#
_cell.length_a   1.000
_cell.length_b   1.000
_cell.length_c   1.000
_cell.angle_alpha   90.00
_cell.angle_beta   90.00
_cell.angle_gamma   90.00
#
_symmetry.space_group_name_H-M   'P 1'
#
loop_
_entity.id
_entity.type
_entity.pdbx_description
1 polymer ?
#
loop_
_entity_poly.entity_id
_entity_poly.type
_entity_poly.pdbx_seq_one_letter_code
_entity_poly.pdbx_strand_id
1 'polypeptide(L)' 'MQQVNRLAQVPAGIKKDAKFLALARACSAAALISSDADLLVLSPWNGIPITTPAAFLRANNKH' A
#
# COMPACT_ATOMS: atom_id res chain seq x y z
N MET A 1 5.26 -32.82 -5.52
CA MET A 1 6.16 -31.91 -4.79
C MET A 1 5.89 -30.49 -5.27
N GLN A 2 5.96 -29.48 -4.40
CA GLN A 2 5.71 -28.03 -4.62
C GLN A 2 4.29 -27.52 -4.31
N GLN A 3 3.88 -27.59 -3.04
CA GLN A 3 2.81 -26.74 -2.50
C GLN A 3 3.12 -26.33 -1.06
N VAL A 4 4.27 -25.67 -0.83
CA VAL A 4 4.67 -25.20 0.52
C VAL A 4 5.49 -23.91 0.50
N ASN A 5 5.05 -22.84 -0.18
CA ASN A 5 5.63 -21.53 0.13
C ASN A 5 4.76 -20.33 -0.26
N ARG A 6 3.56 -20.20 0.32
CA ARG A 6 2.73 -19.00 0.17
C ARG A 6 2.65 -18.14 1.44
N LEU A 7 3.67 -18.22 2.31
CA LEU A 7 3.77 -17.43 3.54
C LEU A 7 5.09 -16.65 3.68
N ALA A 8 6.04 -16.83 2.75
CA ALA A 8 7.34 -16.16 2.79
C ALA A 8 7.40 -14.94 1.85
N GLN A 9 6.62 -13.89 2.13
CA GLN A 9 6.98 -12.52 1.71
C GLN A 9 6.09 -11.48 2.42
N VAL A 10 6.02 -11.51 3.75
CA VAL A 10 5.62 -10.31 4.49
C VAL A 10 6.94 -9.63 4.88
N PRO A 11 7.46 -8.67 4.08
CA PRO A 11 8.73 -8.02 4.35
C PRO A 11 8.71 -7.40 5.75
N ALA A 12 9.83 -7.51 6.47
CA ALA A 12 9.94 -7.12 7.89
C ALA A 12 9.67 -5.62 8.16
N GLY A 13 9.47 -4.79 7.12
CA GLY A 13 9.07 -3.39 7.19
C GLY A 13 7.64 -3.13 7.68
N ILE A 14 6.75 -4.13 7.62
CA ILE A 14 5.30 -3.97 7.89
C ILE A 14 4.99 -3.37 9.28
N LYS A 15 5.86 -3.59 10.28
CA LYS A 15 5.69 -3.00 11.62
C LYS A 15 5.82 -1.48 11.64
N LYS A 16 6.68 -0.91 10.79
CA LYS A 16 6.90 0.54 10.74
C LYS A 16 5.74 1.24 10.05
N ASP A 17 5.16 0.58 9.05
CA ASP A 17 4.14 1.19 8.19
C ASP A 17 2.70 0.89 8.64
N ALA A 18 2.53 -0.02 9.60
CA ALA A 18 1.24 -0.31 10.24
C ALA A 18 0.54 0.95 10.77
N LYS A 19 1.29 1.96 11.24
CA LYS A 19 0.72 3.23 11.72
C LYS A 19 0.11 4.09 10.61
N PHE A 20 0.68 4.06 9.40
CA PHE A 20 0.15 4.81 8.26
C PHE A 20 -1.10 4.13 7.72
N LEU A 21 -1.09 2.80 7.66
CA LEU A 21 -2.26 2.01 7.33
C LEU A 21 -3.38 2.25 8.35
N ALA A 22 -3.09 2.13 9.65
CA ALA A 22 -4.07 2.38 10.71
C ALA A 22 -4.67 3.80 10.63
N LEU A 23 -3.85 4.83 10.36
CA LEU A 23 -4.32 6.20 10.17
C LEU A 23 -5.18 6.36 8.91
N ALA A 24 -4.75 5.81 7.78
CA ALA A 24 -5.51 5.85 6.53
C ALA A 24 -6.89 5.21 6.71
N ARG A 25 -6.97 4.11 7.45
CA ARG A 25 -8.25 3.48 7.81
C ARG A 25 -9.07 4.34 8.76
N ALA A 26 -8.48 4.87 9.83
CA ALA A 26 -9.18 5.66 10.84
C ALA A 26 -9.80 6.93 10.23
N CYS A 27 -9.11 7.55 9.27
CA CYS A 27 -9.59 8.74 8.56
C CYS A 27 -10.40 8.43 7.30
N SER A 28 -10.62 7.15 6.94
CA SER A 28 -11.21 6.75 5.65
C SER A 28 -10.57 7.49 4.47
N ALA A 29 -9.23 7.48 4.43
CA ALA A 29 -8.46 8.21 3.43
C ALA A 29 -8.82 7.74 2.01
N ALA A 30 -8.97 8.70 1.08
CA ALA A 30 -9.29 8.40 -0.31
C ALA A 30 -8.15 7.68 -1.04
N ALA A 31 -6.90 7.92 -0.66
CA ALA A 31 -5.72 7.23 -1.18
C ALA A 31 -4.55 7.34 -0.20
N LEU A 32 -3.67 6.33 -0.20
CA LEU A 32 -2.39 6.36 0.50
C LEU A 32 -1.27 6.53 -0.53
N ILE A 33 -0.51 7.62 -0.42
CA ILE A 33 0.60 7.88 -1.34
C ILE A 33 1.89 7.40 -0.70
N SER A 34 2.55 6.41 -1.31
CA SER A 34 3.83 5.91 -0.86
C SER A 34 4.71 5.49 -2.03
N SER A 35 6.03 5.70 -1.90
CA SER A 35 7.04 5.19 -2.84
C SER A 35 7.61 3.84 -2.40
N ASP A 36 7.15 3.31 -1.26
CA ASP A 36 7.63 2.05 -0.72
C ASP A 36 6.99 0.86 -1.44
N ALA A 37 7.83 0.02 -2.05
CA ALA A 37 7.39 -1.16 -2.80
C ALA A 37 6.62 -2.15 -1.92
N ASP A 38 7.00 -2.30 -0.65
CA ASP A 38 6.35 -3.23 0.27
C ASP A 38 4.93 -2.76 0.60
N LEU A 39 4.72 -1.45 0.68
CA LEU A 39 3.40 -0.86 0.90
C LEU A 39 2.52 -0.91 -0.36
N LEU A 40 3.13 -0.73 -1.54
CA LEU A 40 2.42 -0.79 -2.82
C LEU A 40 1.88 -2.20 -3.12
N VAL A 41 2.57 -3.25 -2.68
CA VAL A 41 2.09 -4.64 -2.80
C VAL A 41 0.80 -4.89 -1.99
N LEU A 42 0.56 -4.10 -0.93
CA LEU A 42 -0.68 -4.18 -0.16
C LEU A 42 -1.87 -3.49 -0.84
N SER A 43 -1.66 -2.86 -1.99
CA SER A 43 -2.71 -2.18 -2.75
C SER A 43 -3.62 -3.19 -3.46
N PRO A 44 -4.96 -3.06 -3.36
CA PRO A 44 -5.71 -2.12 -2.50
C PRO A 44 -5.83 -2.64 -1.06
N TRP A 45 -5.59 -1.77 -0.08
CA TRP A 45 -5.68 -2.15 1.33
C TRP A 45 -7.00 -1.68 1.94
N ASN A 46 -7.88 -2.63 2.27
CA ASN A 46 -9.19 -2.35 2.87
C ASN A 46 -10.03 -1.31 2.09
N GLY A 47 -9.95 -1.34 0.76
CA GLY A 47 -10.63 -0.40 -0.15
C GLY A 47 -9.89 0.92 -0.40
N ILE A 48 -8.76 1.15 0.28
CA ILE A 48 -7.93 2.35 0.08
C ILE A 48 -6.85 2.03 -0.96
N PRO A 49 -6.81 2.75 -2.10
CA PRO A 49 -5.76 2.58 -3.09
C PRO A 49 -4.43 3.10 -2.53
N ILE A 50 -3.39 2.27 -2.59
CA ILE A 50 -2.02 2.68 -2.29
C ILE A 50 -1.34 2.93 -3.63
N THR A 51 -0.86 4.16 -3.85
CA THR A 51 -0.29 4.60 -5.13
C THR A 51 1.02 5.35 -4.92
N THR A 52 1.84 5.41 -5.98
CA THR A 52 3.04 6.25 -5.95
C THR A 52 2.69 7.72 -6.14
N PRO A 53 3.53 8.66 -5.64
CA PRO A 53 3.35 10.09 -5.90
C PRO A 53 3.26 10.40 -7.39
N ALA A 54 4.09 9.75 -8.21
CA ALA A 54 4.11 9.94 -9.66
C ALA A 54 2.82 9.45 -10.33
N ALA A 55 2.25 8.33 -9.87
CA ALA A 55 0.97 7.84 -10.36
C ALA A 55 -0.20 8.71 -9.89
N PHE A 56 -0.16 9.21 -8.65
CA PHE A 56 -1.16 10.14 -8.13
C PHE A 56 -1.20 11.45 -8.92
N LEU A 57 -0.02 12.05 -9.18
CA LEU A 57 0.09 13.25 -9.99
C LEU A 57 -0.40 13.01 -11.42
N ARG A 58 -0.04 11.89 -12.07
CA ARG A 58 -0.57 11.56 -13.40
C ARG A 58 -2.09 11.39 -13.43
N ALA A 59 -2.68 10.82 -12.38
CA ALA A 59 -4.12 10.65 -12.30
C ALA A 59 -4.85 11.99 -12.11
N ASN A 60 -4.25 12.92 -11.37
CA ASN A 60 -4.86 14.20 -11.01
C ASN A 60 -4.51 15.35 -11.96
N ASN A 61 -3.46 15.22 -12.76
CA ASN A 61 -2.99 16.25 -13.69
C ASN A 61 -3.46 15.97 -15.13
N LYS A 62 -4.74 15.58 -15.28
CA LYS A 62 -5.39 15.32 -16.58
C LYS A 62 -5.99 16.59 -17.21
N HIS A 63 -5.28 17.71 -17.13
CA HIS A 63 -5.68 18.95 -17.81
C HIS A 63 -5.19 18.95 -19.26
#